data_AF-D5AVS3-F1
#
_entry.id   AF-D5AVS3-F1
#
_cell.length_a   1.000
_cell.length_b   1.000
_cell.length_c   1.000
_cell.angle_alpha   90.00
_cell.angle_beta   90.00
_cell.angle_gamma   90.00
#
_symmetry.space_group_name_H-M   'P 1'
#
loop_
_entity.id
_entity.type
_entity.pdbx_description
1 polymer ?
#
loop_
_entity_poly.entity_id
_entity_poly.type
_entity_poly.pdbx_seq_one_letter_code
_entity_poly.pdbx_strand_id
1 'polypeptide(L)'
;MFVFIKNFINRKLKFFQNEAIKVVVAIMTEIFMNFFFLLLGVMILFAGSLTLSFFLSYYFGNYVVGFGIITILYLFLFFFIFFFCKDIIRFFIKNSFFKVLKK
;
A
#
# COMPACT_ATOMS: atom_id res chain seq x y z
N MET A 1 -14.93 -4.82 -52.30
CA MET A 1 -13.67 -4.24 -51.75
C MET A 1 -13.90 -3.38 -50.49
N PHE A 2 -14.82 -2.40 -50.50
CA PHE A 2 -15.08 -1.48 -49.37
C PHE A 2 -15.50 -2.14 -48.03
N VAL A 3 -16.31 -3.21 -48.08
CA VAL A 3 -16.78 -3.93 -46.87
C VAL A 3 -15.62 -4.57 -46.11
N PHE A 4 -14.60 -5.06 -46.84
CA PHE A 4 -13.43 -5.70 -46.24
C PHE A 4 -12.56 -4.69 -45.48
N ILE A 5 -12.35 -3.50 -46.08
CA ILE A 5 -11.59 -2.40 -45.47
C ILE A 5 -12.29 -1.90 -44.21
N LYS A 6 -13.62 -1.72 -44.27
CA LYS A 6 -14.43 -1.31 -43.12
C LYS A 6 -14.36 -2.31 -41.96
N ASN A 7 -14.42 -3.61 -42.25
CA ASN A 7 -14.29 -4.66 -41.24
C ASN A 7 -12.88 -4.76 -40.65
N PHE A 8 -11.84 -4.52 -41.44
CA PHE A 8 -10.46 -4.52 -40.97
C PHE A 8 -10.20 -3.35 -40.00
N ILE A 9 -10.70 -2.16 -40.32
CA ILE A 9 -10.61 -0.97 -39.47
C ILE A 9 -11.40 -1.19 -38.17
N ASN A 10 -12.64 -1.70 -38.26
CA ASN A 10 -13.45 -1.99 -37.07
C ASN A 10 -12.81 -3.05 -36.15
N ARG A 11 -12.15 -4.07 -36.71
CA ARG A 11 -11.43 -5.06 -35.90
C ARG A 11 -10.25 -4.44 -35.17
N LYS A 12 -9.43 -3.62 -35.84
CA LYS A 12 -8.32 -2.92 -35.18
C LYS A 12 -8.80 -1.94 -34.10
N LEU A 13 -9.89 -1.21 -34.34
CA LEU A 13 -10.49 -0.30 -33.36
C LEU A 13 -10.99 -1.05 -32.11
N LYS A 14 -11.72 -2.16 -32.31
CA LYS A 14 -12.17 -3.01 -31.19
C LYS A 14 -11.01 -3.63 -30.42
N PHE A 15 -9.94 -4.01 -31.11
CA PHE A 15 -8.71 -4.51 -30.47
C PHE A 15 -8.07 -3.44 -29.59
N PHE A 16 -7.91 -2.21 -30.10
CA PHE A 16 -7.40 -1.09 -29.31
C PHE A 16 -8.27 -0.73 -28.11
N GLN A 17 -9.60 -0.73 -28.27
CA GLN A 17 -10.53 -0.48 -27.17
C GLN A 17 -10.41 -1.56 -26.10
N ASN A 18 -10.37 -2.84 -26.49
CA ASN A 18 -10.21 -3.94 -25.55
C ASN A 18 -8.86 -3.88 -24.83
N GLU A 19 -7.78 -3.52 -25.52
CA GLU A 19 -6.46 -3.38 -24.92
C GLU A 19 -6.42 -2.22 -23.92
N ALA A 20 -7.01 -1.07 -24.27
CA ALA A 20 -7.15 0.06 -23.36
C ALA A 20 -7.96 -0.30 -22.10
N ILE A 21 -9.07 -1.02 -22.26
CA ILE A 21 -9.89 -1.50 -21.12
C ILE A 21 -9.08 -2.43 -20.24
N LYS A 22 -8.31 -3.38 -20.81
CA LYS A 22 -7.45 -4.27 -20.03
C LYS A 22 -6.39 -3.51 -19.23
N VAL A 23 -5.75 -2.51 -19.83
CA VAL A 23 -4.74 -1.68 -19.13
C VAL A 23 -5.39 -0.94 -17.96
N VAL A 24 -6.54 -0.32 -18.18
CA VAL A 24 -7.26 0.41 -17.11
C VAL A 24 -7.69 -0.55 -16.00
N VAL A 25 -8.26 -1.70 -16.34
CA VAL A 25 -8.67 -2.71 -15.35
C VAL A 25 -7.46 -3.20 -14.56
N ALA A 26 -6.33 -3.48 -15.22
CA ALA A 26 -5.10 -3.92 -14.57
C ALA A 26 -4.60 -2.88 -13.55
N ILE A 27 -4.52 -1.59 -13.94
CA ILE A 27 -4.12 -0.51 -13.04
C ILE A 27 -5.08 -0.39 -11.85
N MET A 28 -6.39 -0.45 -12.10
CA MET A 28 -7.40 -0.36 -11.04
C MET A 28 -7.30 -1.54 -10.07
N THR A 29 -7.10 -2.75 -10.58
CA THR A 29 -6.90 -3.93 -9.72
C THR A 29 -5.60 -3.84 -8.92
N GLU A 30 -4.51 -3.33 -9.49
CA GLU A 30 -3.24 -3.18 -8.78
C GLU A 30 -3.36 -2.17 -7.63
N ILE A 31 -3.99 -1.02 -7.88
CA ILE A 31 -4.26 -0.01 -6.86
C ILE A 31 -5.17 -0.58 -5.76
N PHE A 32 -6.25 -1.26 -6.16
CA PHE A 32 -7.20 -1.84 -5.21
C PHE A 32 -6.55 -2.89 -4.32
N MET A 33 -5.78 -3.81 -4.89
CA MET A 33 -5.08 -4.85 -4.14
C MET A 33 -4.04 -4.26 -3.20
N ASN A 34 -3.23 -3.30 -3.67
CA ASN A 34 -2.25 -2.63 -2.81
C ASN A 34 -2.91 -1.88 -1.65
N PHE A 35 -4.02 -1.20 -1.90
CA PHE A 35 -4.80 -0.54 -0.85
C PHE A 35 -5.35 -1.56 0.15
N PHE A 36 -5.89 -2.67 -0.32
CA PHE A 36 -6.41 -3.75 0.53
C PHE A 36 -5.31 -4.36 1.41
N PHE A 37 -4.13 -4.63 0.84
CA PHE A 37 -2.97 -5.10 1.60
C PHE A 37 -2.50 -4.09 2.65
N LEU A 38 -2.48 -2.80 2.30
CA LEU A 38 -2.14 -1.76 3.25
C LEU A 38 -3.13 -1.74 4.42
N LEU A 39 -4.43 -1.83 4.14
CA LEU A 39 -5.47 -1.84 5.16
C LEU A 39 -5.36 -3.06 6.07
N LEU A 40 -5.14 -4.25 5.50
CA LEU A 40 -4.88 -5.47 6.27
C LEU A 40 -3.61 -5.35 7.11
N GLY A 41 -2.53 -4.79 6.56
CA GLY A 41 -1.28 -4.57 7.29
C GLY A 41 -1.48 -3.68 8.51
N VAL A 42 -2.21 -2.57 8.35
CA VAL A 42 -2.56 -1.67 9.46
C VAL A 42 -3.42 -2.39 10.50
N MET A 43 -4.42 -3.16 10.08
CA MET A 43 -5.28 -3.93 11.00
C MET A 43 -4.50 -4.97 11.80
N ILE A 44 -3.61 -5.72 11.15
CA ILE A 44 -2.78 -6.74 11.80
C ILE A 44 -1.85 -6.10 12.81
N LEU A 45 -1.19 -5.00 12.43
CA LEU A 45 -0.33 -4.26 13.35
C LEU A 45 -1.12 -3.77 14.56
N PHE A 46 -2.27 -3.13 14.35
CA PHE A 46 -3.09 -2.61 15.42
C PHE A 46 -3.60 -3.72 16.36
N ALA A 47 -4.13 -4.81 15.80
CA ALA A 47 -4.60 -5.95 16.59
C ALA A 47 -3.45 -6.62 17.35
N GLY A 48 -2.29 -6.77 16.73
CA GLY A 48 -1.08 -7.30 17.36
C GLY A 48 -0.58 -6.43 18.51
N SER A 49 -0.57 -5.11 18.35
CA SER A 49 -0.21 -4.19 19.44
C SER A 49 -1.19 -4.28 20.60
N LEU A 50 -2.50 -4.37 20.31
CA LEU A 50 -3.53 -4.48 21.33
C LEU A 50 -3.40 -5.78 22.13
N THR A 51 -3.25 -6.91 21.44
CA THR A 51 -3.09 -8.21 22.12
C THR A 51 -1.83 -8.24 22.96
N LEU A 52 -0.71 -7.70 22.46
CA LEU A 52 0.53 -7.56 23.22
C LEU A 52 0.32 -6.68 24.46
N SER A 53 -0.48 -5.60 24.34
CA SER A 53 -0.78 -4.69 25.45
C SER A 53 -1.57 -5.36 26.55
N PHE A 54 -2.61 -6.10 26.18
CA PHE A 54 -3.38 -6.87 27.14
C PHE A 54 -2.53 -7.99 27.77
N PHE A 55 -1.66 -8.63 27.01
CA PHE A 55 -0.75 -9.65 27.54
C PHE A 55 0.23 -9.07 28.57
N LEU A 56 0.88 -7.94 28.27
CA LEU A 56 1.74 -7.26 29.24
C LEU A 56 0.94 -6.76 30.45
N SER A 57 -0.25 -6.22 30.22
CA SER A 57 -1.14 -5.76 31.30
C SER A 57 -1.51 -6.88 32.25
N TYR A 58 -1.78 -8.08 31.72
CA TYR A 58 -2.04 -9.28 32.52
C TYR A 58 -0.81 -9.70 33.33
N TYR A 59 0.38 -9.70 32.71
CA TYR A 59 1.63 -10.07 33.39
C TYR A 59 1.99 -9.13 34.55
N PHE A 60 1.83 -7.81 34.36
CA PHE A 60 2.11 -6.80 35.39
C PHE A 60 0.93 -6.53 36.33
N GLY A 61 -0.23 -7.15 36.10
CA GLY A 61 -1.46 -6.93 36.87
C GLY A 61 -2.03 -5.51 36.77
N ASN A 62 -1.54 -4.69 35.83
CA ASN A 62 -1.94 -3.30 35.68
C ASN A 62 -2.02 -2.88 34.20
N TYR A 63 -3.22 -2.48 33.77
CA TYR A 63 -3.48 -2.00 32.42
C TYR A 63 -2.65 -0.77 32.04
N VAL A 64 -2.44 0.16 32.98
CA VAL A 64 -1.68 1.39 32.70
C VAL A 64 -0.23 1.06 32.31
N VAL A 65 0.36 0.07 32.98
CA VAL A 65 1.75 -0.34 32.74
C VAL A 65 1.88 -1.05 31.40
N GLY A 66 0.98 -1.99 31.07
CA GLY A 66 1.04 -2.72 29.80
C GLY A 66 0.89 -1.82 28.58
N PHE A 67 -0.09 -0.90 28.61
CA PHE A 67 -0.25 0.09 27.55
C PHE A 67 0.89 1.12 27.52
N GLY A 68 1.39 1.52 28.69
CA GLY A 68 2.52 2.45 28.81
C GLY A 68 3.80 1.92 28.14
N ILE A 69 4.16 0.66 28.39
CA ILE A 69 5.37 0.04 27.81
C ILE A 69 5.30 0.04 26.28
N ILE A 70 4.16 -0.34 25.71
CA ILE A 70 3.98 -0.38 24.26
C ILE A 70 4.00 1.01 23.66
N THR A 71 3.39 1.99 24.35
CA THR A 71 3.41 3.39 23.92
C THR A 71 4.85 3.91 23.85
N ILE A 72 5.65 3.65 24.88
CA ILE A 72 7.07 4.04 24.92
C ILE A 72 7.85 3.35 23.80
N LEU A 73 7.59 2.06 23.55
CA LEU A 73 8.24 1.31 22.48
C LEU A 73 7.94 1.92 21.10
N TYR A 74 6.68 2.27 20.82
CA TYR A 74 6.32 2.96 19.59
C TYR A 74 6.94 4.35 19.48
N LEU A 75 7.04 5.09 20.58
CA LEU A 75 7.68 6.40 20.63
C LEU A 75 9.17 6.30 20.28
N PHE A 76 9.84 5.26 20.80
CA PHE A 76 11.24 4.98 20.47
C PHE A 76 11.42 4.59 18.99
N LEU A 77 10.52 3.76 18.46
CA LEU A 77 10.49 3.39 17.05
C LEU A 77 10.28 4.61 16.14
N PHE A 78 9.40 5.52 16.55
CA PHE A 78 9.16 6.78 15.85
C PHE A 78 10.41 7.65 15.80
N PHE A 79 11.10 7.83 16.94
CA PHE A 79 12.37 8.55 16.97
C PHE A 79 13.43 7.89 16.09
N PHE A 80 13.54 6.56 16.14
CA PHE A 80 14.48 5.82 15.32
C PHE A 80 14.23 6.04 13.81
N ILE A 81 12.98 5.92 13.37
CA ILE A 81 12.60 6.18 11.97
C ILE A 81 12.89 7.64 11.60
N PHE A 82 12.56 8.60 12.48
CA PHE A 82 12.75 10.02 12.20
C PHE A 82 14.23 10.39 12.00
N PHE A 83 15.13 9.86 12.82
CA PHE A 83 16.55 10.16 12.74
C PHE A 83 17.27 9.36 11.65
N PHE A 84 17.01 8.06 11.53
CA PHE A 84 17.79 7.18 10.65
C PHE A 84 17.19 7.01 9.25
N CYS A 85 15.87 7.11 9.10
CA CYS A 85 15.21 6.87 7.82
C CYS A 85 14.92 8.16 7.03
N LYS A 86 15.33 9.33 7.52
CA LYS A 86 15.04 10.62 6.87
C LYS A 86 15.54 10.66 5.42
N ASP A 87 16.75 10.15 5.18
CA ASP A 87 17.35 10.09 3.85
C ASP A 87 16.75 8.98 2.97
N ILE A 88 16.37 7.85 3.57
CA ILE A 88 15.72 6.74 2.88
C ILE A 88 14.33 7.15 2.40
N ILE A 89 13.55 7.85 3.23
CA ILE A 89 12.22 8.36 2.88
C ILE A 89 12.35 9.35 1.73
N ARG A 90 13.34 10.26 1.78
CA ARG A 90 13.59 11.24 0.71
C ARG A 90 13.97 10.55 -0.60
N PHE A 91 14.78 9.50 -0.54
CA PHE A 91 15.16 8.71 -1.71
C PHE A 91 13.97 7.92 -2.29
N PHE A 92 13.17 7.30 -1.43
CA PHE A 92 12.00 6.52 -1.84
C PHE A 92 10.92 7.38 -2.50
N ILE A 93 10.65 8.58 -1.94
CA ILE A 93 9.71 9.55 -2.54
C ILE A 93 10.21 10.00 -3.91
N LYS A 94 11.50 10.34 -4.03
CA LYS A 94 12.09 10.77 -5.31
C LYS A 94 11.99 9.65 -6.35
N ASN A 95 12.30 8.42 -5.97
CA ASN A 95 12.29 7.28 -6.89
C ASN A 95 10.87 6.89 -7.33
N SER A 96 9.88 6.94 -6.43
CA SER A 96 8.48 6.68 -6.74
C SER A 96 7.90 7.73 -7.70
N PHE A 97 8.22 9.02 -7.51
CA PHE A 97 7.79 10.09 -8.42
C PHE A 97 8.34 9.90 -9.84
N PHE A 98 9.62 9.55 -9.98
CA PHE A 98 10.22 9.30 -11.29
C PHE A 98 9.68 8.05 -11.99
N LYS A 99 9.22 7.03 -11.23
CA LYS A 99 8.63 5.82 -11.80
C LYS A 99 7.24 6.06 -12.38
N VAL A 100 6.45 6.94 -11.77
CA VAL A 100 5.12 7.34 -12.26
C VAL A 100 5.24 8.21 -13.52
N LEU A 101 6.29 9.04 -13.63
CA LEU A 101 6.53 9.88 -14.81
C LEU A 101 7.10 9.15 -16.04
N LYS A 102 7.65 7.94 -15.85
CA LYS A 102 8.28 7.15 -16.93
C LYS A 102 7.42 6.00 -17.46
N LYS A 103 6.28 5.71 -16.83
CA LYS A 103 5.35 4.64 -17.23
C LYS A 103 4.17 5.24 -17.98
#